data_AF-A0A8K0K5Y0-F1
#
_entry.id   AF-A0A8K0K5Y0-F1
#
_cell.length_a   1.000
_cell.length_b   1.000
_cell.length_c   1.000
_cell.angle_alpha   90.00
_cell.angle_beta   90.00
_cell.angle_gamma   90.00
#
_symmetry.space_group_name_H-M   'P 1'
#
loop_
_entity.id
_entity.type
_entity.pdbx_description
1 polymer ?
#
loop_
_entity_poly.entity_id
_entity_poly.type
_entity_poly.pdbx_seq_one_letter_code
_entity_poly.pdbx_strand_id
1 'polypeptide(L)'
;MVEVHMSVLVQTMREPLQVKRSANNKCSKQSQGCHTDRVEMSVPFSGTLRRSAGLISAISKQLRQVNLKPVKHIIVKFDPFHENAVSIRDFLFYISAPRVQETNPVCRFKTEIVCDRSEPTVSFALGNGEIVHLKSNKLTTLEILQLYNKHITPLVPVEEPAIARTKLDKKGSKKRK
;
A
#
# COMPACT_ATOMS: atom_id res chain seq x y z
N MET A 1 6.43 19.31 -22.87
CA MET A 1 5.63 18.26 -23.54
C MET A 1 6.59 17.15 -23.89
N VAL A 2 6.54 16.04 -23.15
CA VAL A 2 7.32 14.84 -23.46
C VAL A 2 6.32 13.69 -23.51
N GLU A 3 5.80 13.42 -24.70
CA GLU A 3 5.07 12.19 -24.99
C GLU A 3 6.09 11.05 -25.04
N VAL A 4 6.03 10.13 -24.07
CA VAL A 4 6.82 8.90 -24.13
C VAL A 4 5.92 7.81 -24.68
N HIS A 5 6.01 7.62 -25.99
CA HIS A 5 5.41 6.51 -26.72
C HIS A 5 6.09 5.21 -26.28
N MET A 6 5.33 4.30 -25.67
CA MET A 6 5.82 2.99 -25.22
C MET A 6 5.71 1.98 -26.38
N SER A 7 6.85 1.61 -26.95
CA SER A 7 6.98 0.44 -27.82
C SER A 7 7.96 -0.52 -27.15
N VAL A 8 7.45 -1.58 -26.52
CA VAL A 8 8.28 -2.71 -26.08
C VAL A 8 7.59 -4.03 -26.46
N LEU A 9 8.14 -4.59 -27.53
CA LEU A 9 8.36 -6.00 -27.84
C LEU A 9 7.77 -7.04 -26.88
N VAL A 10 6.97 -7.92 -27.48
CA VAL A 10 6.72 -9.31 -27.08
C VAL A 10 8.06 -10.07 -27.06
N GLN A 11 8.39 -10.77 -25.97
CA GLN A 11 8.68 -12.22 -25.95
C GLN A 11 9.11 -12.73 -24.53
N THR A 12 8.61 -13.92 -24.19
CA THR A 12 9.24 -15.00 -23.38
C THR A 12 9.63 -14.77 -21.91
N MET A 13 8.89 -15.39 -20.99
CA MET A 13 9.25 -16.65 -20.30
C MET A 13 8.30 -16.88 -19.12
N ARG A 14 7.57 -18.00 -19.17
CA ARG A 14 6.80 -18.57 -18.05
C ARG A 14 7.73 -19.50 -17.28
N GLU A 15 7.97 -19.21 -16.01
CA GLU A 15 8.36 -20.21 -15.01
C GLU A 15 7.47 -20.08 -13.76
N PRO A 16 6.87 -21.17 -13.28
CA PRO A 16 6.12 -21.17 -12.03
C PRO A 16 7.04 -21.41 -10.83
N LEU A 17 7.15 -20.40 -9.95
CA LEU A 17 7.77 -20.57 -8.64
C LEU A 17 6.91 -21.49 -7.75
N GLN A 18 7.44 -22.69 -7.54
CA GLN A 18 7.03 -23.67 -6.54
C GLN A 18 7.16 -23.07 -5.11
N VAL A 19 6.03 -22.77 -4.47
CA VAL A 19 6.00 -22.40 -3.05
C VAL A 19 5.95 -23.67 -2.21
N LYS A 20 7.12 -24.09 -1.71
CA LYS A 20 7.27 -25.10 -0.67
C LYS A 20 6.67 -24.56 0.63
N ARG A 21 5.57 -25.17 1.08
CA ARG A 21 5.02 -24.97 2.43
C ARG A 21 5.93 -25.68 3.42
N SER A 22 6.66 -24.92 4.22
CA SER A 22 7.28 -25.44 5.45
C SER A 22 6.35 -25.09 6.61
N ALA A 23 5.73 -26.13 7.17
CA ALA A 23 5.10 -26.09 8.47
C ALA A 23 6.19 -26.26 9.53
N ASN A 24 6.23 -25.40 10.55
CA ASN A 24 6.34 -25.84 11.95
C ASN A 24 6.33 -24.69 12.97
N ASN A 25 5.44 -24.89 13.94
CA ASN A 25 5.63 -24.84 15.38
C ASN A 25 5.55 -23.54 16.21
N LYS A 26 4.58 -23.65 17.14
CA LYS A 26 4.59 -23.27 18.56
C LYS A 26 4.62 -21.78 18.89
N CYS A 27 3.47 -21.30 19.32
CA CYS A 27 3.40 -20.28 20.37
C CYS A 27 2.48 -20.77 21.48
N SER A 28 3.06 -21.54 22.41
CA SER A 28 2.54 -21.72 23.76
C SER A 28 2.86 -20.45 24.55
N LYS A 29 1.85 -19.77 25.08
CA LYS A 29 1.99 -19.00 26.32
C LYS A 29 0.64 -18.86 27.01
N GLN A 30 0.65 -19.41 28.22
CA GLN A 30 -0.36 -19.38 29.27
C GLN A 30 -0.35 -18.03 29.98
N SER A 31 -1.53 -17.52 30.31
CA SER A 31 -1.81 -16.69 31.49
C SER A 31 -3.34 -16.62 31.62
N GLN A 32 -3.97 -17.49 32.42
CA GLN A 32 -4.42 -17.22 33.80
C GLN A 32 -5.27 -15.94 33.90
N GLY A 33 -6.55 -16.12 34.23
CA GLY A 33 -7.62 -15.13 34.08
C GLY A 33 -7.97 -14.31 35.32
N CYS A 34 -9.01 -13.49 35.18
CA CYS A 34 -9.89 -13.06 36.27
C CYS A 34 -11.31 -12.75 35.73
N HIS A 35 -12.29 -13.15 36.53
CA HIS A 35 -13.74 -13.09 36.33
C HIS A 35 -14.29 -11.67 36.09
N THR A 36 -15.28 -11.54 35.21
CA THR A 36 -16.67 -11.25 35.60
C THR A 36 -17.60 -11.44 34.41
N ASP A 37 -18.62 -12.26 34.63
CA ASP A 37 -19.64 -12.64 33.68
C ASP A 37 -20.57 -11.47 33.32
N ARG A 38 -20.68 -11.20 32.02
CA ARG A 38 -21.90 -10.69 31.40
C ARG A 38 -22.07 -11.42 30.08
N VAL A 39 -22.90 -12.46 30.12
CA VAL A 39 -23.41 -13.32 29.04
C VAL A 39 -23.02 -12.81 27.65
N GLU A 40 -21.82 -13.19 27.23
CA GLU A 40 -21.37 -12.98 25.87
C GLU A 40 -22.06 -14.07 25.05
N MET A 41 -23.10 -13.69 24.31
CA MET A 41 -23.58 -14.50 23.18
C MET A 41 -22.53 -14.43 22.06
N SER A 42 -21.29 -14.84 22.36
CA SER A 42 -20.24 -15.05 21.36
C SER A 42 -20.52 -16.41 20.75
N VAL A 43 -21.28 -16.45 19.66
CA VAL A 43 -21.25 -17.60 18.77
C VAL A 43 -19.79 -17.76 18.35
N PRO A 44 -19.09 -18.86 18.72
CA PRO A 44 -17.72 -19.06 18.30
C PRO A 44 -17.71 -19.08 16.77
N PHE A 45 -16.78 -18.33 16.16
CA PHE A 45 -16.66 -18.26 14.70
C PHE A 45 -16.41 -19.66 14.13
N SER A 46 -17.49 -20.33 13.70
CA SER A 46 -17.50 -21.69 13.18
C SER A 46 -17.41 -21.66 11.65
N GLY A 47 -16.40 -20.98 11.13
CA GLY A 47 -16.13 -20.85 9.70
C GLY A 47 -14.68 -21.14 9.35
N THR A 48 -14.40 -21.47 8.09
CA THR A 48 -13.02 -21.53 7.60
C THR A 48 -12.56 -20.12 7.22
N LEU A 49 -11.51 -19.61 7.87
CA LEU A 49 -10.77 -18.41 7.43
C LEU A 49 -9.97 -18.72 6.16
N ARG A 50 -10.64 -19.11 5.08
CA ARG A 50 -10.00 -19.34 3.78
C ARG A 50 -9.81 -17.99 3.11
N ARG A 51 -8.56 -17.61 2.82
CA ARG A 51 -8.28 -16.41 2.02
C ARG A 51 -8.94 -16.57 0.64
N SER A 52 -9.87 -15.69 0.32
CA SER A 52 -10.50 -15.62 -1.00
C SER A 52 -9.44 -15.34 -2.08
N ALA A 53 -9.60 -15.92 -3.27
CA ALA A 53 -8.76 -15.64 -4.45
C ALA A 53 -9.40 -14.63 -5.42
N GLY A 54 -10.48 -13.94 -4.99
CA GLY A 54 -11.22 -12.99 -5.83
C GLY A 54 -10.56 -11.61 -5.97
N LEU A 55 -11.27 -10.68 -6.61
CA LEU A 55 -10.81 -9.32 -6.93
C LEU A 55 -10.34 -8.54 -5.69
N ILE A 56 -11.07 -8.64 -4.58
CA ILE A 56 -10.70 -7.98 -3.31
C ILE A 56 -9.34 -8.47 -2.79
N SER A 57 -9.03 -9.76 -2.99
CA SER A 57 -7.73 -10.33 -2.64
C SER A 57 -6.62 -9.75 -3.52
N ALA A 58 -6.87 -9.58 -4.82
CA ALA A 58 -5.92 -8.95 -5.72
C ALA A 58 -5.66 -7.47 -5.35
N ILE A 59 -6.71 -6.69 -5.09
CA ILE A 59 -6.61 -5.29 -4.65
C ILE A 59 -5.81 -5.21 -3.34
N SER A 60 -6.15 -6.03 -2.35
CA SER A 60 -5.43 -6.02 -1.07
C SER A 60 -3.95 -6.42 -1.18
N LYS A 61 -3.57 -7.27 -2.16
CA LYS A 61 -2.17 -7.57 -2.47
C LYS A 61 -1.45 -6.36 -3.02
N GLN A 62 -2.08 -5.65 -3.97
CA GLN A 62 -1.51 -4.43 -4.54
C GLN A 62 -1.37 -3.32 -3.49
N LEU A 63 -2.36 -3.13 -2.61
CA LEU A 63 -2.32 -2.12 -1.55
C LEU A 63 -1.21 -2.36 -0.54
N ARG A 64 -0.83 -3.61 -0.27
CA ARG A 64 0.33 -3.91 0.61
C ARG A 64 1.67 -3.51 -0.01
N GLN A 65 1.72 -3.35 -1.33
CA GLN A 65 2.92 -2.95 -2.07
C GLN A 65 3.01 -1.42 -2.27
N VAL A 66 1.91 -0.71 -2.06
CA VAL A 66 1.83 0.75 -2.20
C VAL A 66 2.62 1.41 -1.07
N ASN A 67 3.61 2.22 -1.44
CA ASN A 67 4.38 3.07 -0.52
C ASN A 67 4.24 4.53 -0.96
N LEU A 68 3.87 5.43 -0.04
CA LEU A 68 3.72 6.87 -0.32
C LEU A 68 4.98 7.69 -0.01
N LYS A 69 6.08 7.07 0.44
CA LYS A 69 7.34 7.78 0.77
C LYS A 69 7.86 8.71 -0.34
N PRO A 70 7.93 8.31 -1.63
CA PRO A 70 8.45 9.18 -2.69
C PRO A 70 7.45 10.26 -3.14
N VAL A 71 6.20 10.23 -2.65
CA VAL A 71 5.13 11.11 -3.10
C VAL A 71 4.97 12.29 -2.14
N LYS A 72 4.98 13.51 -2.68
CA LYS A 72 4.80 14.76 -1.92
C LYS A 72 3.34 15.13 -1.75
N HIS A 73 2.58 15.05 -2.84
CA HIS A 73 1.13 15.26 -2.80
C HIS A 73 0.41 14.53 -3.93
N ILE A 74 -0.85 14.21 -3.68
CA ILE A 74 -1.74 13.49 -4.61
C ILE A 74 -2.96 14.36 -4.86
N ILE A 75 -3.29 14.57 -6.13
CA ILE A 75 -4.49 15.30 -6.55
C ILE A 75 -5.36 14.35 -7.35
N VAL A 76 -6.53 14.04 -6.82
CA VAL A 76 -7.54 13.23 -7.51
C VAL A 76 -8.61 14.17 -8.04
N LYS A 77 -8.70 14.30 -9.37
CA LYS A 77 -9.74 15.08 -10.04
C LYS A 77 -10.75 14.14 -10.67
N PHE A 78 -12.02 14.27 -10.35
CA PHE A 78 -13.06 13.47 -11.00
C PHE A 78 -14.41 14.17 -10.99
N ASP A 79 -15.26 13.79 -11.94
CA ASP A 79 -16.66 14.15 -11.99
C ASP A 79 -17.50 12.97 -11.48
N PRO A 80 -18.35 13.15 -10.45
CA PRO A 80 -19.16 12.07 -9.87
C PRO A 80 -20.17 11.47 -10.85
N PHE A 81 -20.57 12.20 -11.90
CA PHE A 81 -21.56 11.75 -12.89
C PHE A 81 -20.93 11.05 -14.09
N HIS A 82 -19.59 10.98 -14.16
CA HIS A 82 -18.90 10.25 -15.22
C HIS A 82 -19.06 8.74 -15.01
N GLU A 83 -19.20 7.95 -16.08
CA GLU A 83 -19.42 6.50 -16.03
C GLU A 83 -18.36 5.78 -15.18
N ASN A 84 -17.09 6.13 -15.39
CA ASN A 84 -15.95 5.56 -14.67
C ASN A 84 -15.61 6.24 -13.34
N ALA A 85 -16.47 7.11 -12.81
CA ALA A 85 -16.24 7.79 -11.52
C ALA A 85 -16.14 6.80 -10.34
N VAL A 86 -16.85 5.66 -10.43
CA VAL A 86 -16.86 4.62 -9.39
C VAL A 86 -15.45 4.07 -9.16
N SER A 87 -14.73 3.74 -10.23
CA SER A 87 -13.36 3.22 -10.14
C SER A 87 -12.40 4.19 -9.44
N ILE A 88 -12.51 5.49 -9.71
CA ILE A 88 -11.65 6.49 -9.04
C ILE A 88 -12.07 6.69 -7.59
N ARG A 89 -13.37 6.69 -7.30
CA ARG A 89 -13.88 6.81 -5.93
C ARG A 89 -13.44 5.64 -5.06
N ASP A 90 -13.46 4.42 -5.60
CA ASP A 90 -12.97 3.23 -4.90
C ASP A 90 -11.45 3.29 -4.69
N PHE A 91 -10.70 3.75 -5.69
CA PHE A 91 -9.25 3.98 -5.55
C PHE A 91 -8.95 5.01 -4.45
N LEU A 92 -9.67 6.13 -4.46
CA LEU A 92 -9.62 7.19 -3.45
C LEU A 92 -9.87 6.62 -2.05
N PHE A 93 -10.90 5.78 -1.90
CA PHE A 93 -11.17 5.09 -0.64
C PHE A 93 -9.98 4.26 -0.16
N TYR A 94 -9.37 3.46 -1.04
CA TYR A 94 -8.24 2.62 -0.66
C TYR A 94 -6.97 3.41 -0.27
N ILE A 95 -6.67 4.51 -0.97
CA ILE A 95 -5.52 5.38 -0.64
C ILE A 95 -5.77 6.17 0.65
N SER A 96 -7.02 6.52 0.94
CA SER A 96 -7.40 7.20 2.19
C SER A 96 -7.32 6.30 3.43
N ALA A 97 -7.09 4.99 3.25
CA ALA A 97 -6.98 4.07 4.37
C ALA A 97 -5.80 4.44 5.28
N PRO A 98 -5.95 4.36 6.62
CA PRO A 98 -4.92 4.79 7.57
C PRO A 98 -3.61 4.03 7.37
N ARG A 99 -3.68 2.73 7.03
CA ARG A 99 -2.50 1.91 6.72
C ARG A 99 -1.62 2.48 5.61
N VAL A 100 -2.21 3.13 4.61
CA VAL A 100 -1.48 3.71 3.48
C VAL A 100 -0.94 5.09 3.89
N GLN A 101 -1.75 5.88 4.60
CA GLN A 101 -1.35 7.20 5.10
C GLN A 101 -0.22 7.13 6.13
N GLU A 102 -0.18 6.09 6.96
CA GLU A 102 0.90 5.84 7.93
C GLU A 102 2.28 5.69 7.27
N THR A 103 2.34 5.28 5.99
CA THR A 103 3.63 5.15 5.28
C THR A 103 4.32 6.48 5.03
N ASN A 104 3.55 7.57 4.89
CA ASN A 104 4.05 8.93 4.75
C ASN A 104 3.01 9.94 5.28
N PRO A 105 3.11 10.36 6.55
CA PRO A 105 2.18 11.32 7.14
C PRO A 105 2.34 12.75 6.60
N VAL A 106 3.42 13.05 5.89
CA VAL A 106 3.68 14.37 5.30
C VAL A 106 2.96 14.54 3.96
N CYS A 107 2.63 13.43 3.28
CA CYS A 107 1.97 13.46 1.98
C CYS A 107 0.61 14.15 2.06
N ARG A 108 0.42 15.21 1.25
CA ARG A 108 -0.86 15.92 1.19
C ARG A 108 -1.80 15.28 0.18
N PHE A 109 -2.99 14.97 0.62
CA PHE A 109 -4.02 14.35 -0.22
C PHE A 109 -5.15 15.34 -0.50
N LYS A 110 -5.41 15.64 -1.77
CA LYS A 110 -6.46 16.59 -2.19
C LYS A 110 -7.39 15.96 -3.23
N THR A 111 -8.68 16.10 -2.99
CA THR A 111 -9.73 15.70 -3.94
C THR A 111 -10.38 16.93 -4.56
N GLU A 112 -10.40 16.99 -5.88
CA GLU A 112 -11.06 18.06 -6.65
C GLU A 112 -12.24 17.45 -7.41
N ILE A 113 -13.44 17.89 -7.04
CA ILE A 113 -14.68 17.43 -7.64
C ILE A 113 -15.10 18.48 -8.67
N VAL A 114 -15.25 18.06 -9.93
CA VAL A 114 -15.56 18.92 -11.07
C VAL A 114 -16.84 18.42 -11.73
N CYS A 115 -17.60 19.26 -12.44
CA CYS A 115 -18.88 18.89 -13.08
C CYS A 115 -18.87 19.09 -14.61
N ASP A 116 -17.69 19.05 -15.24
CA ASP A 116 -17.49 19.40 -16.65
C ASP A 116 -17.58 18.18 -17.58
N ARG A 117 -18.05 17.02 -17.08
CA ARG A 117 -17.98 15.70 -17.75
C ARG A 117 -16.56 15.32 -18.18
N SER A 118 -15.56 15.93 -17.56
CA SER A 118 -14.16 15.72 -17.88
C SER A 118 -13.71 14.34 -17.46
N GLU A 119 -12.72 13.80 -18.17
CA GLU A 119 -12.12 12.52 -17.81
C GLU A 119 -11.51 12.57 -16.40
N PRO A 120 -11.74 11.55 -15.57
CA PRO A 120 -11.13 11.49 -14.27
C PRO A 120 -9.61 11.34 -14.40
N THR A 121 -8.87 12.04 -13.54
CA THR A 121 -7.41 12.11 -13.58
C THR A 121 -6.82 12.06 -12.18
N VAL A 122 -5.81 11.22 -11.99
CA VAL A 122 -5.02 11.15 -10.75
C VAL A 122 -3.62 11.68 -11.03
N SER A 123 -3.20 12.69 -10.26
CA SER A 123 -1.88 13.31 -10.40
C SER A 123 -1.06 13.02 -9.16
N PHE A 124 0.14 12.46 -9.34
CA PHE A 124 1.12 12.22 -8.29
C PHE A 124 2.29 13.18 -8.49
N ALA A 125 2.55 14.02 -7.51
CA ALA A 125 3.75 14.84 -7.49
C ALA A 125 4.80 14.17 -6.62
N LEU A 126 5.93 13.81 -7.22
CA LEU A 126 7.02 13.13 -6.55
C LEU A 126 7.94 14.13 -5.84
N GLY A 127 8.69 13.65 -4.85
CA GLY A 127 9.72 14.43 -4.17
C GLY A 127 10.80 14.95 -5.14
N ASN A 128 11.03 14.25 -6.24
CA ASN A 128 12.01 14.58 -7.28
C ASN A 128 11.56 15.75 -8.18
N GLY A 129 10.33 16.25 -8.03
CA GLY A 129 9.76 17.30 -8.87
C GLY A 129 9.02 16.80 -10.11
N GLU A 130 9.07 15.50 -10.39
CA GLU A 130 8.28 14.87 -11.46
C GLU A 130 6.80 14.79 -11.09
N ILE A 131 5.94 14.97 -12.10
CA ILE A 131 4.50 14.86 -11.95
C ILE A 131 3.99 13.77 -12.90
N VAL A 132 3.41 12.73 -12.33
CA VAL A 132 2.82 11.62 -13.09
C VAL A 132 1.31 11.81 -13.12
N HIS A 133 0.76 11.95 -14.33
CA HIS A 133 -0.68 12.05 -14.55
C HIS A 133 -1.22 10.72 -15.09
N LEU A 134 -2.13 10.09 -14.36
CA LEU A 134 -2.88 8.92 -14.80
C LEU A 134 -4.28 9.36 -15.20
N LYS A 135 -4.60 9.26 -16.49
CA LYS A 135 -5.96 9.43 -17.00
C LYS A 135 -6.72 8.12 -16.83
N SER A 136 -7.83 8.14 -16.11
CA SER A 136 -8.53 6.92 -15.66
C SER A 136 -9.85 6.68 -16.37
N ASN A 137 -10.01 7.15 -17.62
CA ASN A 137 -11.25 6.94 -18.39
C ASN A 137 -11.58 5.46 -18.59
N LYS A 138 -10.60 4.58 -18.86
CA LYS A 138 -10.86 3.13 -19.09
C LYS A 138 -10.16 2.22 -18.10
N LEU A 139 -9.72 2.77 -16.96
CA LEU A 139 -8.92 2.04 -15.99
C LEU A 139 -9.76 1.61 -14.79
N THR A 140 -9.59 0.35 -14.40
CA THR A 140 -10.15 -0.18 -13.17
C THR A 140 -9.28 0.18 -11.97
N THR A 141 -9.84 0.09 -10.75
CA THR A 141 -9.10 0.29 -9.49
C THR A 141 -7.83 -0.55 -9.39
N LEU A 142 -7.90 -1.80 -9.84
CA LEU A 142 -6.78 -2.74 -9.79
C LEU A 142 -5.63 -2.25 -10.69
N GLU A 143 -5.95 -1.84 -11.91
CA GLU A 143 -4.96 -1.36 -12.88
C GLU A 143 -4.31 -0.06 -12.42
N ILE A 144 -5.08 0.87 -11.85
CA ILE A 144 -4.54 2.12 -11.29
C ILE A 144 -3.50 1.79 -10.19
N LEU A 145 -3.81 0.85 -9.30
CA LEU A 145 -2.88 0.41 -8.25
C LEU A 145 -1.64 -0.30 -8.82
N GLN A 146 -1.79 -1.09 -9.87
CA GLN A 146 -0.65 -1.74 -10.54
C GLN A 146 0.25 -0.72 -11.24
N LEU A 147 -0.34 0.26 -11.93
CA LEU A 147 0.41 1.34 -12.58
C LEU A 147 1.15 2.18 -11.54
N TYR A 148 0.49 2.50 -10.42
CA TYR A 148 1.14 3.14 -9.28
C TYR A 148 2.38 2.34 -8.85
N ASN A 149 2.22 1.03 -8.63
CA ASN A 149 3.32 0.19 -8.17
C ASN A 149 4.47 0.12 -9.19
N LYS A 150 4.18 0.06 -10.49
CA LYS A 150 5.21 0.06 -11.55
C LYS A 150 6.02 1.35 -11.60
N HIS A 151 5.36 2.50 -11.45
CA HIS A 151 6.02 3.80 -11.65
C HIS A 151 6.63 4.36 -10.36
N ILE A 152 6.03 4.11 -9.20
CA ILE A 152 6.37 4.84 -7.97
C ILE A 152 7.21 4.02 -6.99
N THR A 153 7.08 2.69 -6.97
CA THR A 153 7.94 1.83 -6.13
C THR A 153 9.43 1.85 -6.49
N PRO A 154 9.88 1.94 -7.77
CA PRO A 154 11.30 1.99 -8.07
C PRO A 154 11.95 3.31 -7.67
N LEU A 155 11.14 4.37 -7.50
CA LEU A 155 11.59 5.71 -7.15
C LEU A 155 11.68 5.92 -5.64
N VAL A 156 11.41 4.90 -4.84
CA VAL A 156 11.67 4.93 -3.39
C VAL A 156 13.17 5.10 -3.22
N PRO A 157 13.65 6.24 -2.67
CA PRO A 157 15.06 6.39 -2.37
C PRO A 157 15.45 5.25 -1.44
N VAL A 158 16.43 4.46 -1.85
CA VAL A 158 17.03 3.45 -1.00
C VAL A 158 17.73 4.22 0.11
N GLU A 159 17.04 4.45 1.23
CA GLU A 159 17.69 4.86 2.46
C GLU A 159 18.59 3.69 2.87
N GLU A 160 19.87 3.80 2.52
CA GLU A 160 20.91 2.96 3.12
C GLU A 160 20.77 3.11 4.63
N PRO A 161 20.62 2.00 5.39
CA PRO A 161 20.49 2.10 6.83
C PRO A 161 21.79 2.72 7.37
N ALA A 162 21.69 3.92 7.92
CA ALA A 162 22.74 4.52 8.71
C ALA A 162 23.12 3.51 9.81
N ILE A 163 24.30 2.92 9.67
CA ILE A 163 24.90 1.99 10.61
C ILE A 163 24.93 2.68 11.97
N ALA A 164 24.03 2.28 12.86
CA ALA A 164 24.07 2.67 14.26
C ALA A 164 25.35 2.07 14.86
N ARG A 165 26.39 2.91 14.95
CA ARG A 165 27.64 2.62 15.65
C ARG A 165 27.31 2.17 17.07
N THR A 166 27.78 0.97 17.41
CA THR A 166 27.82 0.36 18.74
C THR A 166 28.31 1.36 19.80
N LYS A 167 27.46 1.65 20.79
CA LYS A 167 27.90 2.17 22.09
C LYS A 167 28.11 1.00 23.05
N LEU A 168 29.12 0.18 22.77
CA LEU A 168 29.77 -0.71 23.72
C LEU A 168 31.19 -0.20 23.86
N ASP A 169 31.39 0.84 24.67
CA ASP A 169 32.68 1.17 25.30
C ASP A 169 32.55 2.45 26.14
N LYS A 170 32.11 2.30 27.40
CA LYS A 170 32.63 3.13 28.50
C LYS A 170 32.34 2.51 29.87
N LYS A 171 33.44 2.01 30.45
CA LYS A 171 33.81 2.14 31.88
C LYS A 171 33.24 1.13 32.88
N GLY A 172 33.74 -0.10 32.80
CA GLY A 172 34.09 -0.87 34.00
C GLY A 172 35.51 -0.51 34.44
N SER A 173 35.67 0.21 35.56
CA SER A 173 36.87 0.17 36.44
C SER A 173 36.73 1.12 37.64
N LYS A 174 37.11 0.60 38.83
CA LYS A 174 37.27 1.22 40.17
C LYS A 174 35.97 1.48 40.96
N LYS A 175 35.82 1.09 42.25
CA LYS A 175 36.75 0.55 43.27
C LYS A 175 35.92 -0.07 44.41
N ARG A 176 36.37 -1.20 44.97
CA ARG A 176 36.00 -1.68 46.31
C ARG A 176 36.69 -0.82 47.37
N LYS A 177 35.96 -0.39 48.40
CA LYS A 177 36.47 -0.20 49.77
C LYS A 177 35.31 -0.40 50.72
#